data_AF-A0A963VXH5-F1
#
_entry.id   AF-A0A963VXH5-F1
#
_cell.length_a   1.000
_cell.length_b   1.000
_cell.length_c   1.000
_cell.angle_alpha   90.00
_cell.angle_beta   90.00
_cell.angle_gamma   90.00
#
_symmetry.space_group_name_H-M   'P 1'
#
loop_
_entity.id
_entity.type
_entity.pdbx_description
1 polymer ?
#
loop_
_entity_poly.entity_id
_entity_poly.type
_entity_poly.pdbx_seq_one_letter_code
_entity_poly.pdbx_strand_id
1 'polypeptide(L)'
;MDKQPQADTGASPEELAAIMGDIAQRSRSLVEDFVNRQAVSDGQVVRPEMMQMAQTFFELTSRMMSSPAELLQAQFGLWQDYMRLWQTTAQRMMGQDPEPVAVPERGDRRFKDPAWNDNLLFDFIKQSYLLSSRFVLDQARPDGDEHDRNQQKVDFYTRQFVD
;
A
#
# COMPACT_ATOMS: atom_id res chain seq x y z
N MET A 1 -43.05 1.94 -22.92
CA MET A 1 -41.94 2.92 -22.80
C MET A 1 -41.54 2.92 -21.34
N ASP A 2 -40.64 2.00 -21.03
CA ASP A 2 -40.05 1.77 -19.71
C ASP A 2 -39.14 2.94 -19.32
N LYS A 3 -39.34 3.51 -18.14
CA LYS A 3 -38.36 4.40 -17.50
C LYS A 3 -37.38 3.53 -16.72
N GLN A 4 -36.15 3.39 -17.22
CA GLN A 4 -35.02 2.93 -16.43
C GLN A 4 -34.60 4.02 -15.42
N PRO A 5 -34.31 3.69 -14.15
CA PRO A 5 -33.65 4.60 -13.23
C PRO A 5 -32.14 4.62 -13.53
N GLN A 6 -31.60 5.82 -13.81
CA GLN A 6 -30.16 6.04 -13.89
C GLN A 6 -29.57 5.96 -12.48
N ALA A 7 -28.56 5.11 -12.31
CA ALA A 7 -27.73 5.04 -11.11
C ALA A 7 -26.76 6.22 -11.08
N ASP A 8 -27.02 7.18 -10.20
CA ASP A 8 -26.11 8.29 -9.92
C ASP A 8 -24.91 7.78 -9.14
N THR A 9 -23.83 7.45 -9.87
CA THR A 9 -22.58 6.91 -9.32
C THR A 9 -21.48 7.93 -9.55
N GLY A 10 -21.28 8.81 -8.56
CA GLY A 10 -20.16 9.74 -8.53
C GLY A 10 -20.53 11.00 -7.79
N ALA A 11 -20.05 11.15 -6.54
CA ALA A 11 -20.15 12.42 -5.82
C ALA A 11 -19.64 13.55 -6.74
N SER A 12 -20.45 14.59 -6.88
CA SER A 12 -20.12 15.74 -7.73
C SER A 12 -18.85 16.43 -7.22
N PRO A 13 -18.08 17.11 -8.09
CA PRO A 13 -16.88 17.84 -7.68
C PRO A 13 -17.13 18.86 -6.57
N GLU A 14 -18.34 19.43 -6.51
CA GLU A 14 -18.77 20.37 -5.48
C GLU A 14 -19.01 19.68 -4.13
N GLU A 15 -19.60 18.49 -4.12
CA GLU A 15 -19.77 17.67 -2.92
C GLU A 15 -18.42 17.20 -2.36
N LEU A 16 -17.49 16.79 -3.24
CA LEU A 16 -16.12 16.46 -2.87
C LEU A 16 -15.38 17.64 -2.26
N ALA A 17 -15.50 18.84 -2.85
CA ALA A 17 -14.91 20.06 -2.31
C ALA A 17 -15.50 20.43 -0.94
N ALA A 18 -16.81 20.27 -0.75
CA ALA A 18 -17.49 20.50 0.52
C ALA A 18 -17.02 19.51 1.60
N ILE A 19 -16.91 18.22 1.26
CA ILE A 19 -16.41 17.17 2.16
C ILE A 19 -14.95 17.46 2.57
N MET A 20 -14.09 17.82 1.62
CA MET A 20 -12.69 18.17 1.91
C MET A 20 -12.59 19.42 2.79
N GLY A 21 -13.48 20.40 2.59
CA GLY A 21 -13.60 21.58 3.44
C GLY A 21 -13.97 21.24 4.89
N ASP A 22 -14.97 20.38 5.09
CA ASP A 22 -15.40 19.95 6.43
C ASP A 22 -14.29 19.13 7.13
N ILE A 23 -13.61 18.24 6.40
CA ILE A 23 -12.45 17.48 6.92
C ILE A 23 -11.33 18.43 7.34
N ALA A 24 -11.01 19.44 6.53
CA ALA A 24 -9.96 20.42 6.85
C ALA A 24 -10.30 21.26 8.08
N GLN A 25 -11.58 21.60 8.28
CA GLN A 25 -12.01 22.40 9.43
C GLN A 25 -11.98 21.58 10.73
N ARG A 26 -12.43 20.32 10.67
CA ARG A 26 -12.39 19.41 11.82
C ARG A 26 -10.97 19.01 12.20
N SER A 27 -10.10 18.77 11.21
CA SER A 27 -8.70 18.43 11.48
C SER A 27 -7.95 19.58 12.16
N ARG A 28 -8.19 20.85 11.77
CA ARG A 28 -7.64 22.02 12.46
C ARG A 28 -8.04 22.07 13.93
N SER A 29 -9.33 21.92 14.22
CA SER A 29 -9.82 21.93 15.61
C SER A 29 -9.21 20.81 16.45
N LEU A 30 -9.03 19.62 15.89
CA LEU A 30 -8.39 18.49 16.59
C LEU A 30 -6.90 18.74 16.85
N VAL A 31 -6.18 19.34 15.90
CA VAL A 31 -4.77 19.71 16.07
C VAL A 31 -4.62 20.80 17.13
N GLU A 32 -5.48 21.82 17.11
CA GLU A 32 -5.49 22.88 18.12
C GLU A 32 -5.77 22.34 19.53
N ASP A 33 -6.77 21.46 19.66
CA ASP A 33 -7.09 20.79 20.92
C ASP A 33 -5.94 19.90 21.40
N PHE A 34 -5.31 19.16 20.49
CA PHE A 34 -4.18 18.30 20.80
C PHE A 34 -2.97 19.12 21.28
N VAL A 35 -2.60 20.19 20.55
CA VAL A 35 -1.51 21.09 20.93
C VAL A 35 -1.79 21.75 22.28
N ASN A 36 -3.00 22.24 22.50
CA ASN A 36 -3.37 22.87 23.77
C ASN A 36 -3.36 21.87 24.94
N ARG A 37 -3.76 20.62 24.73
CA ARG A 37 -3.71 19.58 25.77
C ARG A 37 -2.29 19.09 26.03
N GLN A 38 -1.47 18.96 24.98
CA GLN A 38 -0.10 18.48 25.08
C GLN A 38 0.86 19.56 25.64
N ALA A 39 0.58 20.85 25.38
CA ALA A 39 1.29 21.98 25.99
C ALA A 39 1.03 22.12 27.50
N VAL A 40 -0.07 21.55 28.00
CA VAL A 40 -0.47 21.63 29.42
C VAL A 40 -0.03 20.39 30.22
N SER A 41 0.20 19.23 29.58
CA SER A 41 0.40 17.98 30.34
C SER A 41 1.82 17.41 30.41
N ASP A 42 2.80 17.84 29.61
CA ASP A 42 4.17 17.37 29.85
C ASP A 42 5.23 18.22 29.16
N GLY A 43 6.19 18.72 29.94
CA GLY A 43 7.43 19.35 29.45
C GLY A 43 8.38 18.35 28.76
N GLN A 44 7.85 17.35 28.05
CA GLN A 44 8.65 16.44 27.25
C GLN A 44 8.85 17.03 25.87
N VAL A 45 9.96 17.76 25.77
CA VAL A 45 10.68 18.13 24.55
C VAL A 45 10.41 17.12 23.44
N VAL A 46 9.79 17.58 22.35
CA VAL A 46 9.66 16.83 21.11
C VAL A 46 11.03 16.25 20.77
N ARG A 47 11.16 14.93 20.90
CA ARG A 47 12.47 14.28 20.73
C ARG A 47 12.91 14.43 19.28
N PRO A 48 14.21 14.66 18.99
CA PRO A 48 14.72 14.81 17.62
C PRO A 48 14.32 13.66 16.69
N GLU A 49 14.23 12.45 17.23
CA GLU A 49 13.75 11.24 16.54
C GLU A 49 12.28 11.31 16.09
N MET A 50 11.39 11.91 16.88
CA MET A 50 9.98 12.11 16.50
C MET A 50 9.83 13.18 15.41
N MET A 51 10.63 14.25 15.49
CA MET A 51 10.68 15.29 14.45
C MET A 51 11.20 14.73 13.13
N GLN A 52 12.22 13.87 13.19
CA GLN A 52 12.77 13.24 12.01
C GLN A 52 11.76 12.26 11.37
N MET A 53 11.05 11.46 12.17
CA MET A 53 9.94 10.63 11.68
C MET A 53 8.82 11.48 11.05
N ALA A 54 8.44 12.59 11.67
CA ALA A 54 7.42 13.49 11.13
C ALA A 54 7.86 14.14 9.81
N GLN A 55 9.13 14.52 9.67
CA GLN A 55 9.70 15.04 8.43
C GLN A 55 9.71 14.00 7.32
N THR A 56 10.15 12.76 7.61
CA THR A 56 10.10 11.66 6.64
C THR A 56 8.67 11.37 6.20
N PHE A 57 7.71 11.38 7.14
CA PHE A 57 6.30 11.20 6.82
C PHE A 57 5.75 12.34 5.94
N PHE A 58 6.14 13.58 6.23
CA PHE A 58 5.75 14.74 5.43
C PHE A 58 6.37 14.70 4.02
N GLU A 59 7.63 14.32 3.90
CA GLU A 59 8.34 14.18 2.62
C GLU A 59 7.72 13.07 1.76
N LEU A 60 7.42 11.92 2.36
CA LEU A 60 6.70 10.83 1.71
C LEU A 60 5.31 11.28 1.24
N THR A 61 4.56 11.99 2.09
CA THR A 61 3.24 12.52 1.75
C THR A 61 3.31 13.58 0.64
N SER A 62 4.29 14.47 0.70
CA SER A 62 4.52 15.50 -0.34
C SER A 62 4.88 14.86 -1.67
N ARG A 63 5.75 13.83 -1.68
CA ARG A 63 6.10 13.09 -2.89
C ARG A 63 4.88 12.36 -3.48
N MET A 64 4.08 11.72 -2.63
CA MET A 64 2.80 11.12 -3.04
C MET A 64 1.83 12.14 -3.67
N MET A 65 1.71 13.35 -3.10
CA MET A 65 0.85 14.41 -3.66
C MET A 65 1.44 15.07 -4.92
N SER A 66 2.76 15.07 -5.08
CA SER A 66 3.46 15.66 -6.23
C SER A 66 3.46 14.75 -7.45
N SER A 67 3.37 13.42 -7.22
CA SER A 67 3.29 12.40 -8.28
C SER A 67 2.04 11.52 -8.19
N PRO A 68 0.80 12.06 -8.28
CA PRO A 68 -0.42 11.24 -8.23
C PRO A 68 -0.47 10.21 -9.36
N ALA A 69 0.14 10.53 -10.51
CA ALA A 69 0.20 9.64 -11.67
C ALA A 69 1.04 8.38 -11.41
N GLU A 70 2.14 8.49 -10.67
CA GLU A 70 3.00 7.35 -10.32
C GLU A 70 2.29 6.41 -9.35
N LEU A 71 1.58 6.97 -8.35
CA LEU A 71 0.71 6.20 -7.45
C LEU A 71 -0.40 5.45 -8.20
N LEU A 72 -1.06 6.13 -9.14
CA LEU A 72 -2.10 5.52 -9.97
C LEU A 72 -1.54 4.43 -10.88
N GLN A 73 -0.36 4.64 -11.48
CA GLN A 73 0.32 3.62 -12.29
C GLN A 73 0.71 2.40 -11.45
N ALA A 74 1.26 2.63 -10.25
CA ALA A 74 1.61 1.56 -9.32
C ALA A 74 0.37 0.74 -8.91
N GLN A 75 -0.74 1.41 -8.56
CA GLN A 75 -2.02 0.75 -8.29
C GLN A 75 -2.54 -0.06 -9.47
N PHE A 76 -2.39 0.46 -10.70
CA PHE A 76 -2.83 -0.24 -11.90
C PHE A 76 -2.00 -1.49 -12.16
N GLY A 77 -0.69 -1.45 -11.93
CA GLY A 77 0.19 -2.62 -12.00
C GLY A 77 -0.24 -3.73 -11.04
N LEU A 78 -0.45 -3.40 -9.76
CA LEU A 78 -0.93 -4.37 -8.77
C LEU A 78 -2.29 -4.97 -9.18
N TRP A 79 -3.21 -4.15 -9.67
CA TRP A 79 -4.52 -4.62 -10.12
C TRP A 79 -4.41 -5.58 -11.30
N GLN A 80 -3.54 -5.30 -12.27
CA GLN A 80 -3.27 -6.20 -13.39
C GLN A 80 -2.69 -7.54 -12.90
N ASP A 81 -1.80 -7.52 -11.92
CA ASP A 81 -1.20 -8.73 -11.36
C ASP A 81 -2.24 -9.60 -10.66
N TYR A 82 -3.15 -9.01 -9.91
CA TYR A 82 -4.28 -9.70 -9.28
C TYR A 82 -5.27 -10.27 -10.31
N MET A 83 -5.53 -9.56 -11.40
CA MET A 83 -6.36 -10.08 -12.50
C MET A 83 -5.72 -11.30 -13.16
N ARG A 84 -4.41 -11.27 -13.40
CA ARG A 84 -3.68 -12.44 -13.91
C ARG A 84 -3.75 -13.58 -12.91
N LEU A 85 -3.59 -13.32 -11.61
CA LEU A 85 -3.69 -14.35 -10.58
C LEU A 85 -5.08 -15.02 -10.62
N TRP A 86 -6.17 -14.27 -10.61
CA TRP A 86 -7.52 -14.84 -10.74
C TRP A 86 -7.71 -15.66 -12.02
N GLN A 87 -7.20 -15.17 -13.14
CA GLN A 87 -7.25 -15.90 -14.41
C GLN A 87 -6.51 -17.24 -14.32
N THR A 88 -5.27 -17.25 -13.80
CA THR A 88 -4.47 -18.48 -13.63
C THR A 88 -5.11 -19.44 -12.63
N THR A 89 -5.69 -18.95 -11.54
CA THR A 89 -6.41 -19.78 -10.57
C THR A 89 -7.64 -20.42 -11.20
N ALA A 90 -8.43 -19.67 -11.99
CA ALA A 90 -9.57 -20.21 -12.72
C ALA A 90 -9.14 -21.28 -13.74
N GLN A 91 -8.05 -21.07 -14.45
CA GLN A 91 -7.46 -22.07 -15.35
C GLN A 91 -7.06 -23.35 -14.60
N ARG A 92 -6.41 -23.22 -13.43
CA ARG A 92 -6.10 -24.35 -12.54
C ARG A 92 -7.35 -25.09 -12.06
N MET A 93 -8.42 -24.38 -11.71
CA MET A 93 -9.71 -25.01 -11.36
C MET A 93 -10.32 -25.81 -12.51
N MET A 94 -10.06 -25.40 -13.76
CA MET A 94 -10.45 -26.12 -14.97
C MET A 94 -9.49 -27.28 -15.33
N GLY A 95 -8.51 -27.58 -14.49
CA GLY A 95 -7.54 -28.66 -14.69
C GLY A 95 -6.39 -28.32 -15.64
N GLN A 96 -6.19 -27.03 -15.94
CA GLN A 96 -5.01 -26.55 -16.67
C GLN A 96 -3.83 -26.36 -15.70
N ASP A 97 -2.60 -26.32 -16.23
CA ASP A 97 -1.39 -26.04 -15.46
C ASP A 97 -0.68 -24.78 -15.97
N PRO A 98 -1.28 -23.58 -15.75
CA PRO A 98 -0.67 -22.31 -16.11
C PRO A 98 0.57 -22.00 -15.26
N GLU A 99 1.48 -21.22 -15.82
CA GLU A 99 2.64 -20.71 -15.08
C GLU A 99 2.19 -19.79 -13.93
N PRO A 100 2.75 -19.94 -12.71
CA PRO A 100 2.43 -19.08 -11.58
C PRO A 100 2.76 -17.62 -11.87
N VAL A 101 1.88 -16.70 -11.45
CA VAL A 101 2.09 -15.25 -11.60
C VAL A 101 3.20 -14.76 -10.67
N ALA A 102 3.35 -15.40 -9.51
CA ALA A 102 4.43 -15.11 -8.56
C ALA A 102 5.02 -16.40 -7.99
N VAL A 103 6.35 -16.52 -8.02
CA VAL A 103 7.10 -17.61 -7.39
C VAL A 103 7.95 -17.08 -6.25
N PRO A 104 8.09 -17.81 -5.14
CA PRO A 104 8.94 -17.39 -4.03
C PRO A 104 10.41 -17.33 -4.44
N GLU A 105 11.19 -16.48 -3.76
CA GLU A 105 12.62 -16.41 -3.98
C GLU A 105 13.33 -17.71 -3.60
N ARG A 106 14.49 -17.95 -4.20
CA ARG A 106 15.27 -19.16 -3.94
C ARG A 106 15.71 -19.19 -2.47
N GLY A 107 15.20 -20.17 -1.72
CA GLY A 107 15.51 -20.34 -0.30
C GLY A 107 14.46 -19.79 0.67
N ASP A 108 13.37 -19.22 0.17
CA ASP A 108 12.23 -18.81 1.00
C ASP A 108 11.62 -20.03 1.69
N ARG A 109 11.73 -20.06 3.03
CA ARG A 109 11.31 -21.21 3.85
C ARG A 109 9.81 -21.17 4.17
N ARG A 110 9.13 -20.04 3.95
CA ARG A 110 7.70 -19.84 4.28
C ARG A 110 6.81 -20.76 3.46
N PHE A 111 7.21 -21.05 2.21
CA PHE A 111 6.45 -21.84 1.25
C PHE A 111 7.06 -23.23 0.97
N LYS A 112 7.80 -23.78 1.94
CA LYS A 112 8.51 -25.07 1.76
C LYS A 112 7.57 -26.27 1.72
N ASP A 113 6.43 -26.20 2.39
CA ASP A 113 5.47 -27.32 2.42
C ASP A 113 4.82 -27.52 1.03
N PRO A 114 4.75 -28.76 0.51
CA PRO A 114 4.11 -29.05 -0.78
C PRO A 114 2.66 -28.56 -0.89
N ALA A 115 1.93 -28.47 0.23
CA ALA A 115 0.55 -27.99 0.24
C ALA A 115 0.43 -26.56 -0.34
N TRP A 116 1.47 -25.74 -0.25
CA TRP A 116 1.51 -24.41 -0.86
C TRP A 116 1.51 -24.41 -2.38
N ASN A 117 1.79 -25.54 -3.04
CA ASN A 117 1.77 -25.69 -4.50
C ASN A 117 0.62 -26.60 -4.97
N ASP A 118 0.31 -27.63 -4.20
CA ASP A 118 -0.68 -28.65 -4.55
C ASP A 118 -2.11 -28.23 -4.25
N ASN A 119 -2.32 -27.40 -3.21
CA ASN A 119 -3.64 -26.91 -2.84
C ASN A 119 -3.91 -25.56 -3.51
N LEU A 120 -4.99 -25.50 -4.29
CA LEU A 120 -5.39 -24.31 -5.05
C LEU A 120 -5.60 -23.06 -4.19
N LEU A 121 -6.17 -23.21 -2.99
CA LEU A 121 -6.37 -22.11 -2.06
C LEU A 121 -5.04 -21.63 -1.49
N PHE A 122 -4.16 -22.55 -1.09
CA PHE A 122 -2.88 -22.17 -0.50
C PHE A 122 -1.94 -21.56 -1.54
N ASP A 123 -1.96 -22.08 -2.77
CA ASP A 123 -1.23 -21.50 -3.88
C ASP A 123 -1.71 -20.08 -4.20
N PHE A 124 -3.04 -19.85 -4.23
CA PHE A 124 -3.60 -18.50 -4.38
C PHE A 124 -3.16 -17.56 -3.24
N ILE A 125 -3.22 -18.00 -1.98
CA ILE A 125 -2.79 -17.22 -0.82
C ILE A 125 -1.30 -16.86 -0.95
N LYS A 126 -0.44 -17.85 -1.23
CA LYS A 126 1.00 -17.65 -1.45
C LYS A 126 1.26 -16.59 -2.52
N GLN A 127 0.67 -16.75 -3.71
CA GLN A 127 0.91 -15.82 -4.82
C GLN A 127 0.38 -14.41 -4.52
N SER A 128 -0.79 -14.29 -3.89
CA SER A 128 -1.35 -12.99 -3.49
C SER A 128 -0.48 -12.25 -2.48
N TYR A 129 0.10 -12.98 -1.53
CA TYR A 129 1.03 -12.46 -0.54
C TYR A 129 2.35 -12.01 -1.21
N LEU A 130 2.89 -12.81 -2.13
CA LEU A 130 4.11 -12.45 -2.86
C LEU A 130 3.92 -11.19 -3.72
N LEU A 131 2.78 -11.06 -4.39
CA LEU A 131 2.44 -9.85 -5.15
C LEU A 131 2.34 -8.61 -4.24
N SER A 132 1.61 -8.73 -3.13
CA SER A 132 1.42 -7.63 -2.19
C SER A 132 2.72 -7.20 -1.51
N SER A 133 3.54 -8.17 -1.07
CA SER A 133 4.81 -7.88 -0.40
C SER A 133 5.81 -7.21 -1.34
N ARG A 134 5.93 -7.68 -2.59
CA ARG A 134 6.76 -7.04 -3.62
C ARG A 134 6.29 -5.63 -3.93
N PHE A 135 4.98 -5.44 -4.08
CA PHE A 135 4.41 -4.13 -4.30
C PHE A 135 4.79 -3.14 -3.18
N VAL A 136 4.63 -3.54 -1.92
CA VAL A 136 5.02 -2.70 -0.77
C VAL A 136 6.53 -2.42 -0.76
N LEU A 137 7.36 -3.43 -1.04
CA LEU A 137 8.82 -3.29 -1.14
C LEU A 137 9.23 -2.30 -2.24
N ASP A 138 8.63 -2.41 -3.42
CA ASP A 138 8.94 -1.57 -4.57
C ASP A 138 8.49 -0.12 -4.36
N GLN A 139 7.36 0.11 -3.67
CA GLN A 139 6.93 1.47 -3.31
C GLN A 139 7.81 2.10 -2.21
N ALA A 140 8.43 1.29 -1.35
CA ALA A 140 9.29 1.77 -0.28
C ALA A 140 10.70 2.17 -0.76
N ARG A 141 11.12 1.75 -1.96
CA ARG A 141 12.43 2.09 -2.52
C ARG A 141 12.47 3.56 -2.97
N PRO A 142 13.31 4.42 -2.39
CA PRO A 142 13.48 5.79 -2.88
C PRO A 142 14.21 5.79 -4.24
N ASP A 143 13.90 6.76 -5.11
CA ASP A 143 14.58 6.99 -6.41
C ASP A 143 15.99 7.58 -6.17
N GLY A 144 16.84 6.83 -5.48
CA GLY A 144 18.20 7.19 -5.13
C GLY A 144 19.18 6.12 -5.56
N ASP A 145 20.42 6.54 -5.84
CA ASP A 145 21.54 5.69 -6.24
C ASP A 145 21.68 4.48 -5.31
N GLU A 146 21.92 3.28 -5.87
CA GLU A 146 22.07 1.98 -5.18
C GLU A 146 23.17 1.97 -4.08
N HIS A 147 23.96 3.04 -3.97
CA HIS A 147 25.02 3.22 -2.99
C HIS A 147 24.62 3.98 -1.72
N ASP A 148 23.38 4.46 -1.60
CA ASP A 148 22.98 5.19 -0.41
C ASP A 148 22.67 4.25 0.79
N ARG A 149 23.38 4.46 1.90
CA ARG A 149 23.24 3.67 3.15
C ARG A 149 21.80 3.62 3.68
N ASN A 150 20.97 4.60 3.30
CA ASN A 150 19.56 4.64 3.64
C ASN A 150 18.73 3.57 2.91
N GLN A 151 19.04 3.25 1.65
CA GLN A 151 18.32 2.19 0.93
C GLN A 151 18.54 0.82 1.60
N GLN A 152 19.76 0.49 1.98
CA GLN A 152 20.06 -0.78 2.67
C GLN A 152 19.30 -0.92 4.00
N LYS A 153 19.08 0.19 4.71
CA LYS A 153 18.26 0.19 5.93
C LYS A 153 16.78 -0.02 5.62
N VAL A 154 16.24 0.67 4.61
CA VAL A 154 14.84 0.51 4.20
C VAL A 154 14.58 -0.92 3.72
N ASP A 155 15.44 -1.47 2.87
CA ASP A 155 15.35 -2.85 2.40
C ASP A 155 15.41 -3.85 3.57
N PHE A 156 16.27 -3.61 4.56
CA PHE A 156 16.36 -4.43 5.77
C PHE A 156 15.08 -4.37 6.62
N TYR A 157 14.55 -3.18 6.89
CA TYR A 157 13.34 -3.01 7.71
C TYR A 157 12.09 -3.54 7.00
N THR A 158 11.98 -3.37 5.69
CA THR A 158 10.84 -3.90 4.94
C THR A 158 10.90 -5.43 4.84
N ARG A 159 12.08 -6.03 4.68
CA ARG A 159 12.21 -7.50 4.80
C ARG A 159 11.78 -7.98 6.18
N GLN A 160 12.16 -7.28 7.25
CA GLN A 160 11.79 -7.64 8.62
C GLN A 160 10.28 -7.47 8.92
N PHE A 161 9.57 -6.63 8.17
CA PHE A 161 8.11 -6.49 8.28
C PHE A 161 7.35 -7.57 7.50
N VAL A 162 7.96 -8.07 6.44
CA VAL A 162 7.35 -9.02 5.53
C VAL A 162 7.64 -10.46 5.98
N ASP A 163 8.84 -10.77 6.48
CA ASP A 163 9.17 -12.07 7.13
C ASP A 163 8.38 -12.32 8.43
#